data_AF-A0A1L7BDP6-F1
#
_entry.id   AF-A0A1L7BDP6-F1
#
_cell.length_a   1.000
_cell.length_b   1.000
_cell.length_c   1.000
_cell.angle_alpha   90.00
_cell.angle_beta   90.00
_cell.angle_gamma   90.00
#
_symmetry.space_group_name_H-M   'P 1'
#
loop_
_entity.id
_entity.type
_entity.pdbx_description
1 polymer ?
#
loop_
_entity_poly.entity_id
_entity_poly.type
_entity_poly.pdbx_seq_one_letter_code
_entity_poly.pdbx_strand_id
1 'polypeptide(L)'
;MLHLFLGHYVADHGFTHNSKLRHLKGWNFIQHLIWSAFAILAFTFDTLLYTVPVILFTFIAIHLFFDYLRVKVNKKVYYHLIEVAGMIIALIFNFVVSDYFKTSYLSKEFVLYILGMALVTTALSYFFRNFYPAIENYEDLEGISERLAFFIFFLAGKPFFAFLSLFFGFLFRLWKVKKFDHVWWISPVFAIFFSIIWKGIVF
;
A
#
# COMPACT_ATOMS: atom_id res chain seq x y z
N MET A 1 5.95 2.22 -16.57
CA MET A 1 5.07 1.37 -15.71
C MET A 1 5.56 1.49 -14.26
N LEU A 2 4.72 1.24 -13.24
CA LEU A 2 5.04 1.48 -11.82
C LEU A 2 5.40 0.21 -11.02
N HIS A 3 6.00 -0.81 -11.65
CA HIS A 3 6.25 -2.12 -11.05
C HIS A 3 7.10 -2.07 -9.77
N LEU A 4 8.24 -1.36 -9.78
CA LEU A 4 9.11 -1.28 -8.61
C LEU A 4 8.48 -0.45 -7.49
N PHE A 5 7.79 0.63 -7.85
CA PHE A 5 7.07 1.43 -6.87
C PHE A 5 5.94 0.63 -6.21
N LEU A 6 5.17 -0.13 -7.01
CA LEU A 6 4.15 -1.05 -6.52
C LEU A 6 4.77 -2.12 -5.60
N GLY A 7 5.86 -2.75 -6.02
CA GLY A 7 6.55 -3.78 -5.23
C GLY A 7 7.03 -3.25 -3.89
N HIS A 8 7.66 -2.07 -3.86
CA HIS A 8 8.06 -1.38 -2.62
C HIS A 8 6.86 -1.08 -1.73
N TYR A 9 5.79 -0.53 -2.30
CA TYR A 9 4.59 -0.18 -1.53
C TYR A 9 3.93 -1.42 -0.92
N VAL A 10 3.76 -2.49 -1.70
CA VAL A 10 3.14 -3.74 -1.26
C VAL A 10 4.01 -4.49 -0.26
N ALA A 11 5.34 -4.46 -0.39
CA ALA A 11 6.24 -5.05 0.60
C ALA A 11 6.02 -4.45 2.01
N ASP A 12 5.79 -3.15 2.07
CA ASP A 12 5.63 -2.41 3.33
C ASP A 12 4.20 -2.36 3.87
N HIS A 13 3.23 -2.23 2.97
CA HIS A 13 1.85 -1.90 3.30
C HIS A 13 0.89 -3.03 2.94
N GLY A 14 1.23 -3.84 1.94
CA GLY A 14 0.48 -5.01 1.56
C GLY A 14 0.57 -6.05 2.67
N PHE A 15 -0.56 -6.33 3.32
CA PHE A 15 -0.74 -7.48 4.23
C PHE A 15 -0.03 -7.39 5.59
N THR A 16 0.71 -6.33 5.87
CA THR A 16 1.26 -6.10 7.22
C THR A 16 0.81 -4.76 7.78
N HIS A 17 0.64 -4.74 9.09
CA HIS A 17 0.41 -3.50 9.82
C HIS A 17 1.76 -2.77 9.84
N ASN A 18 1.99 -1.83 8.91
CA ASN A 18 3.31 -1.21 8.68
C ASN A 18 4.01 -0.67 9.95
N SER A 19 3.24 -0.15 10.91
CA SER A 19 3.80 0.26 12.21
C SER A 19 4.40 -0.89 13.04
N LYS A 20 4.13 -2.16 12.72
CA LYS A 20 4.74 -3.34 13.37
C LYS A 20 6.22 -3.49 13.03
N LEU A 21 6.67 -3.01 11.86
CA LEU A 21 8.07 -3.16 11.43
C LEU A 21 9.05 -2.65 12.48
N ARG A 22 8.75 -1.51 13.10
CA ARG A 22 9.60 -0.87 14.13
C ARG A 22 9.78 -1.71 15.39
N HIS A 23 8.95 -2.73 15.59
CA HIS A 23 8.98 -3.62 16.74
C HIS A 23 9.53 -5.01 16.39
N LEU A 24 9.79 -5.30 15.12
CA LEU A 24 10.34 -6.58 14.71
C LEU A 24 11.78 -6.74 15.20
N LYS A 25 12.09 -7.93 15.73
CA LYS A 25 13.43 -8.31 16.21
C LYS A 25 13.73 -9.75 15.82
N GLY A 26 15.02 -10.06 15.70
CA GLY A 26 15.51 -11.43 15.45
C GLY A 26 14.89 -12.05 14.20
N TRP A 27 14.37 -13.26 14.34
CA TRP A 27 13.82 -14.05 13.23
C TRP A 27 12.63 -13.40 12.53
N ASN A 28 11.75 -12.70 13.27
CA ASN A 28 10.59 -12.04 12.68
C ASN A 28 11.00 -10.90 11.72
N PHE A 29 12.12 -10.23 11.99
CA PHE A 29 12.67 -9.23 11.07
C PHE A 29 13.23 -9.90 9.81
N ILE A 30 13.94 -11.03 9.94
CA ILE A 30 14.46 -11.79 8.80
C ILE A 30 13.31 -12.28 7.91
N GLN A 31 12.23 -12.80 8.50
CA GLN A 31 11.03 -13.21 7.77
C GLN A 31 10.42 -12.05 6.98
N HIS A 32 10.39 -10.85 7.56
CA HIS A 32 9.94 -9.65 6.87
C HIS A 32 10.83 -9.30 5.69
N LEU A 33 12.17 -9.32 5.84
CA LEU A 33 13.09 -9.05 4.72
C LEU A 33 12.90 -10.03 3.56
N ILE A 34 12.72 -11.32 3.87
CA ILE A 34 12.45 -12.36 2.87
C ILE A 34 11.11 -12.08 2.17
N TRP A 35 10.07 -11.75 2.94
CA TRP A 35 8.77 -11.36 2.39
C TRP A 35 8.88 -10.15 1.46
N SER A 36 9.56 -9.08 1.88
CA SER A 36 9.75 -7.88 1.09
C SER A 36 10.44 -8.16 -0.25
N ALA A 37 11.46 -9.03 -0.24
CA ALA A 37 12.12 -9.47 -1.47
C ALA A 37 11.15 -10.23 -2.39
N PHE A 38 10.35 -11.16 -1.86
CA PHE A 38 9.35 -11.88 -2.65
C PHE A 38 8.24 -10.98 -3.20
N ALA A 39 7.77 -10.01 -2.42
CA ALA A 39 6.77 -9.05 -2.85
C ALA A 39 7.28 -8.22 -4.04
N ILE A 40 8.52 -7.73 -3.99
CA ILE A 40 9.15 -7.02 -5.11
C ILE A 40 9.31 -7.94 -6.33
N LEU A 41 9.80 -9.17 -6.13
CA LEU A 41 9.96 -10.14 -7.21
C LEU A 41 8.64 -10.43 -7.90
N ALA A 42 7.54 -10.58 -7.16
CA ALA A 42 6.22 -10.88 -7.73
C ALA A 42 5.74 -9.88 -8.79
N PHE A 43 6.24 -8.64 -8.76
CA PHE A 43 5.90 -7.61 -9.75
C PHE A 43 6.99 -7.37 -10.79
N THR A 44 8.14 -8.04 -10.73
CA THR A 44 9.33 -7.69 -11.53
C THR A 44 10.14 -8.87 -12.09
N PHE A 45 9.84 -10.10 -11.66
CA PHE A 45 10.68 -11.28 -11.94
C PHE A 45 10.77 -11.63 -13.43
N ASP A 46 9.75 -11.30 -14.21
CA ASP A 46 9.64 -11.65 -15.62
C ASP A 46 10.60 -10.85 -16.52
N THR A 47 10.84 -9.59 -16.14
CA THR A 47 11.54 -8.60 -16.96
C THR A 47 12.93 -8.32 -16.42
N LEU A 48 13.02 -7.81 -15.19
CA LEU A 48 14.29 -7.36 -14.64
C LEU A 48 15.20 -8.50 -14.23
N LEU A 49 14.67 -9.61 -13.71
CA LEU A 49 15.51 -10.75 -13.32
C LEU A 49 16.20 -11.38 -14.56
N TYR A 50 15.51 -11.39 -15.70
CA TYR A 50 16.04 -11.94 -16.95
C TYR A 50 16.93 -10.94 -17.70
N THR A 51 16.49 -9.68 -17.81
CA THR A 51 17.15 -8.70 -18.69
C THR A 51 18.25 -7.93 -17.98
N VAL A 52 18.02 -7.51 -16.74
CA VAL A 52 18.96 -6.68 -15.99
C VAL A 52 18.94 -7.03 -14.49
N PRO A 53 19.37 -8.23 -14.09
CA PRO A 53 19.23 -8.72 -12.71
C PRO A 53 19.92 -7.80 -11.69
N VAL A 54 21.01 -7.16 -12.08
CA VAL A 54 21.74 -6.20 -11.24
C VAL A 54 20.82 -5.07 -10.77
N ILE A 55 20.00 -4.49 -11.67
CA ILE A 55 19.06 -3.41 -11.33
C ILE A 55 18.06 -3.89 -10.27
N LEU A 56 17.50 -5.09 -10.45
CA LEU A 56 16.53 -5.67 -9.53
C LEU A 56 17.15 -5.92 -8.15
N PHE A 57 18.31 -6.57 -8.09
CA PHE A 57 18.98 -6.85 -6.82
C PHE A 57 19.49 -5.59 -6.13
N THR A 58 19.91 -4.56 -6.89
CA THR A 58 20.19 -3.22 -6.33
C THR A 58 18.94 -2.63 -5.71
N PHE A 59 17.79 -2.71 -6.38
CA PHE A 59 16.53 -2.19 -5.83
C PHE A 59 16.09 -2.93 -4.56
N ILE A 60 16.16 -4.26 -4.56
CA ILE A 60 15.88 -5.08 -3.38
C ILE A 60 16.81 -4.68 -2.23
N ALA A 61 18.12 -4.57 -2.49
CA ALA A 61 19.10 -4.16 -1.48
C ALA A 61 18.77 -2.76 -0.90
N ILE A 62 18.37 -1.81 -1.75
CA ILE A 62 17.93 -0.48 -1.31
C ILE A 62 16.70 -0.59 -0.40
N HIS A 63 15.68 -1.35 -0.79
CA HIS A 63 14.47 -1.52 0.03
C HIS A 63 14.78 -2.16 1.39
N LEU A 64 15.54 -3.26 1.41
CA LEU A 64 15.93 -3.94 2.65
C LEU A 64 16.81 -3.04 3.54
N PHE A 65 17.62 -2.16 2.94
CA PHE A 65 18.37 -1.16 3.68
C PHE A 65 17.45 -0.14 4.37
N PHE A 66 16.38 0.31 3.69
CA PHE A 66 15.36 1.15 4.32
C PHE A 66 14.64 0.43 5.47
N ASP A 67 14.32 -0.86 5.33
CA ASP A 67 13.75 -1.68 6.42
C ASP A 67 14.67 -1.70 7.64
N TYR A 68 15.95 -1.96 7.40
CA TYR A 68 16.96 -1.97 8.44
C TYR A 68 17.06 -0.61 9.15
N LEU A 69 17.13 0.50 8.40
CA LEU A 69 17.17 1.83 8.97
C LEU A 69 15.94 2.14 9.82
N ARG A 70 14.74 1.73 9.37
CA ARG A 70 13.48 1.93 10.11
C ARG A 70 13.48 1.24 11.46
N VAL A 71 14.11 0.08 11.60
CA VAL A 71 14.23 -0.64 12.88
C VAL A 71 15.28 -0.01 13.81
N LYS A 72 16.26 0.74 13.27
CA LYS A 72 17.33 1.37 14.05
C LYS A 72 16.96 2.75 14.61
N VAL A 73 15.92 3.39 14.09
CA VAL A 73 15.50 4.71 14.58
C VAL A 73 14.47 4.60 15.71
N ASN A 74 14.72 5.31 16.81
CA ASN A 74 13.82 5.34 17.96
C ASN A 74 12.79 6.47 17.87
N LYS A 75 13.10 7.57 17.15
CA LYS A 75 12.20 8.71 17.02
C LYS A 75 11.21 8.48 15.87
N LYS A 76 9.92 8.62 16.17
CA LYS A 76 8.81 8.49 15.20
C LYS A 76 9.00 9.38 13.96
N VAL A 77 9.49 10.61 14.13
CA VAL A 77 9.76 11.52 13.00
C VAL A 77 10.76 10.92 12.02
N TYR A 78 11.85 10.32 12.49
CA TYR A 78 12.86 9.71 11.62
C TYR A 78 12.31 8.46 10.92
N TYR A 79 11.46 7.68 11.58
CA TYR A 79 10.79 6.55 10.94
C TYR A 79 9.96 7.01 9.72
N HIS A 80 9.15 8.06 9.89
CA HIS A 80 8.35 8.62 8.79
C HIS A 80 9.21 9.21 7.67
N LEU A 81 10.31 9.89 8.01
CA LEU A 81 11.23 10.42 7.01
C LEU A 81 11.89 9.31 6.18
N ILE A 82 12.28 8.21 6.83
CA ILE A 82 12.87 7.05 6.15
C ILE A 82 11.85 6.39 5.23
N GLU A 83 10.60 6.24 5.65
CA GLU A 83 9.53 5.68 4.81
C GLU A 83 9.20 6.57 3.60
N VAL A 84 9.08 7.88 3.81
CA VAL A 84 8.86 8.85 2.72
C VAL A 84 10.05 8.86 1.75
N ALA A 85 11.28 8.81 2.27
CA ALA A 85 12.49 8.70 1.45
C ALA A 85 12.50 7.40 0.64
N GLY A 86 12.12 6.27 1.26
CA GLY A 86 11.97 4.99 0.59
C GLY A 86 10.98 5.05 -0.57
N MET A 87 9.80 5.64 -0.35
CA MET A 87 8.79 5.81 -1.41
C MET A 87 9.28 6.72 -2.55
N ILE A 88 9.93 7.84 -2.23
CA ILE A 88 10.48 8.76 -3.25
C ILE A 88 11.57 8.07 -4.07
N ILE A 89 12.51 7.40 -3.42
CA ILE A 89 13.59 6.68 -4.09
C ILE A 89 13.02 5.55 -4.93
N ALA A 90 12.03 4.82 -4.43
CA ALA A 90 11.38 3.77 -5.19
C ALA A 90 10.70 4.30 -6.46
N LEU A 91 10.05 5.47 -6.37
CA LEU A 91 9.43 6.12 -7.50
C LEU A 91 10.46 6.60 -8.53
N ILE A 92 11.54 7.26 -8.09
CA ILE A 92 12.63 7.72 -8.96
C ILE A 92 13.27 6.53 -9.68
N PHE A 93 13.65 5.50 -8.93
CA PHE A 93 14.30 4.31 -9.47
C PHE A 93 13.39 3.60 -10.49
N ASN A 94 12.10 3.51 -10.18
CA ASN A 94 11.11 2.99 -11.10
C ASN A 94 11.05 3.77 -12.41
N PHE A 95 11.10 5.11 -12.39
CA PHE A 95 11.09 5.91 -13.61
C PHE A 95 12.33 5.67 -14.47
N VAL A 96 13.52 5.62 -13.85
CA VAL A 96 14.80 5.37 -14.53
C VAL A 96 14.79 4.05 -15.30
N VAL A 97 14.14 3.03 -14.75
CA VAL A 97 14.16 1.67 -15.31
C VAL A 97 12.83 1.27 -15.96
N SER A 98 11.94 2.24 -16.16
CA SER A 98 10.56 2.01 -16.60
C SER A 98 10.44 1.38 -17.99
N ASP A 99 11.44 1.59 -18.85
CA ASP A 99 11.51 1.04 -20.20
C ASP A 99 11.71 -0.47 -20.21
N TYR A 100 12.42 -1.03 -19.22
CA TYR A 100 12.63 -2.48 -19.11
C TYR A 100 11.34 -3.26 -18.80
N PHE A 101 10.30 -2.57 -18.33
CA PHE A 101 9.03 -3.20 -18.01
C PHE A 101 8.05 -3.26 -19.18
N LYS A 102 8.36 -2.67 -20.35
CA LYS A 102 7.42 -2.59 -21.48
C LYS A 102 6.93 -3.95 -21.98
N THR A 103 7.74 -4.98 -21.82
CA THR A 103 7.44 -6.37 -22.23
C THR A 103 6.94 -7.23 -21.07
N SER A 104 6.58 -6.62 -19.93
CA SER A 104 6.10 -7.38 -18.79
C SER A 104 4.75 -8.05 -19.07
N TYR A 105 4.50 -9.20 -18.45
CA TYR A 105 3.17 -9.84 -18.46
C TYR A 105 2.13 -9.00 -17.72
N LEU A 106 2.57 -8.11 -16.82
CA LEU A 106 1.71 -7.18 -16.11
C LEU A 106 1.53 -5.91 -16.95
N SER A 107 0.28 -5.67 -17.38
CA SER A 107 -0.03 -4.45 -18.11
C SER A 107 0.07 -3.21 -17.22
N LYS A 108 0.26 -2.03 -17.84
CA LYS A 108 0.31 -0.76 -17.12
C LYS A 108 -0.97 -0.52 -16.31
N GLU A 109 -2.11 -0.82 -16.90
CA GLU A 109 -3.44 -0.64 -16.32
C GLU A 109 -3.60 -1.55 -15.09
N PHE A 110 -3.15 -2.80 -15.19
CA PHE A 110 -3.22 -3.75 -14.09
C PHE A 110 -2.31 -3.35 -12.92
N VAL A 111 -1.09 -2.88 -13.19
CA VAL A 111 -0.19 -2.34 -12.15
C VAL A 111 -0.80 -1.14 -11.44
N LEU A 112 -1.37 -0.19 -12.20
CA LEU A 112 -2.04 0.98 -11.63
C LEU A 112 -3.29 0.60 -10.83
N TYR A 113 -4.02 -0.42 -11.28
CA TYR A 113 -5.16 -0.95 -10.56
C TYR A 113 -4.76 -1.56 -9.22
N ILE A 114 -3.73 -2.42 -9.18
CA ILE A 114 -3.23 -3.00 -7.92
C ILE A 114 -2.69 -1.91 -6.99
N LEU A 115 -1.94 -0.94 -7.53
CA LEU A 115 -1.44 0.18 -6.73
C LEU A 115 -2.58 0.97 -6.09
N GLY A 116 -3.65 1.23 -6.85
CA GLY A 116 -4.85 1.87 -6.33
C GLY A 116 -5.53 1.06 -5.24
N MET A 117 -5.67 -0.26 -5.41
CA MET A 117 -6.19 -1.15 -4.38
C MET A 117 -5.34 -1.13 -3.11
N ALA A 118 -4.02 -1.14 -3.24
CA ALA A 118 -3.11 -1.09 -2.09
C ALA A 118 -3.21 0.25 -1.35
N LEU A 119 -3.23 1.37 -2.08
CA LEU A 119 -3.31 2.71 -1.49
C LEU A 119 -4.67 2.97 -0.84
N VAL A 120 -5.78 2.66 -1.51
CA VAL A 120 -7.13 2.93 -0.97
C VAL A 120 -7.39 2.15 0.33
N THR A 121 -6.76 0.97 0.46
CA THR A 121 -6.89 0.15 1.65
C THR A 121 -5.98 0.63 2.77
N THR A 122 -4.71 0.91 2.49
CA THR A 122 -3.69 1.05 3.55
C THR A 122 -3.31 2.49 3.87
N ALA A 123 -3.46 3.45 2.94
CA ALA A 123 -3.03 4.83 3.15
C ALA A 123 -3.82 5.51 4.29
N LEU A 124 -5.14 5.34 4.32
CA LEU A 124 -5.96 5.91 5.40
C LEU A 124 -5.70 5.22 6.74
N SER A 125 -5.56 3.89 6.75
CA SER A 125 -5.21 3.16 7.97
C SER A 125 -3.86 3.60 8.53
N TYR A 126 -2.88 3.84 7.66
CA TYR A 126 -1.60 4.42 8.06
C TYR A 126 -1.77 5.82 8.66
N PHE A 127 -2.60 6.66 8.04
CA PHE A 127 -2.90 7.99 8.56
C PHE A 127 -3.53 7.91 9.96
N PHE A 128 -4.48 7.00 10.17
CA PHE A 128 -5.13 6.77 11.47
C PHE A 128 -4.16 6.31 12.54
N ARG A 129 -3.20 5.45 12.17
CA ARG A 129 -2.19 4.93 13.10
C ARG A 129 -1.18 5.98 13.54
N ASN A 130 -0.89 6.97 12.69
CA ASN A 130 0.26 7.84 12.88
C ASN A 130 -0.09 9.30 13.16
N PHE A 131 -1.18 9.83 12.62
CA PHE A 131 -1.48 11.27 12.67
C PHE A 131 -2.79 11.56 13.39
N TYR A 132 -3.89 10.88 13.01
CA TYR A 132 -5.19 11.13 13.62
C TYR A 132 -6.12 9.93 13.44
N PRO A 133 -6.55 9.22 14.50
CA PRO A 133 -6.41 9.54 15.92
C PRO A 133 -5.02 9.24 16.52
N ALA A 134 -4.04 8.83 15.70
CA ALA A 134 -2.69 8.43 16.13
C ALA A 134 -2.66 7.22 17.08
N ILE A 135 -3.61 6.30 16.89
CA ILE A 135 -3.67 5.04 17.63
C ILE A 135 -2.81 4.02 16.90
N GLU A 136 -1.63 3.74 17.44
CA GLU A 136 -0.62 2.93 16.75
C GLU A 136 -1.11 1.55 16.31
N ASN A 137 -1.98 0.90 17.10
CA ASN A 137 -2.56 -0.41 16.82
C ASN A 137 -4.00 -0.30 16.32
N TYR A 138 -4.34 0.76 15.59
CA TYR A 138 -5.67 0.94 15.06
C TYR A 138 -6.03 -0.17 14.07
N GLU A 139 -7.02 -0.97 14.44
CA GLU A 139 -7.59 -2.04 13.63
C GLU A 139 -8.69 -1.50 12.72
N ASP A 140 -8.35 -1.29 11.45
CA ASP A 140 -9.25 -0.71 10.44
C ASP A 140 -9.78 -1.78 9.47
N LEU A 141 -10.03 -3.00 9.96
CA LEU A 141 -10.42 -4.13 9.10
C LEU A 141 -11.72 -3.84 8.33
N GLU A 142 -12.68 -3.21 9.01
CA GLU A 142 -13.98 -2.83 8.46
C GLU A 142 -13.83 -1.76 7.38
N GLY A 143 -13.09 -0.68 7.67
CA GLY A 143 -12.86 0.40 6.73
C GLY A 143 -12.04 -0.06 5.52
N ILE A 144 -11.03 -0.91 5.71
CA ILE A 144 -10.25 -1.51 4.60
C ILE A 144 -11.19 -2.24 3.63
N SER A 145 -12.07 -3.09 4.16
CA SER A 145 -12.97 -3.92 3.34
C SER A 145 -13.98 -3.07 2.58
N GLU A 146 -14.58 -2.08 3.26
CA GLU A 146 -15.50 -1.10 2.67
C GLU A 146 -14.84 -0.32 1.53
N ARG A 147 -13.65 0.26 1.79
CA ARG A 147 -12.90 1.07 0.82
C ARG A 147 -12.48 0.27 -0.39
N LEU A 148 -12.00 -0.95 -0.19
CA LEU A 148 -11.62 -1.86 -1.27
C LEU A 148 -12.83 -2.21 -2.14
N ALA A 149 -13.94 -2.62 -1.54
CA ALA A 149 -15.14 -2.98 -2.27
C ALA A 149 -15.68 -1.79 -3.07
N PHE A 150 -15.72 -0.59 -2.46
CA PHE A 150 -16.12 0.62 -3.16
C PHE A 150 -15.23 0.88 -4.37
N PHE A 151 -13.91 0.84 -4.18
CA PHE A 151 -12.94 1.07 -5.25
C PHE A 151 -13.15 0.11 -6.42
N ILE A 152 -13.26 -1.19 -6.14
CA ILE A 152 -13.46 -2.22 -7.17
C ILE A 152 -14.75 -1.97 -7.95
N PHE A 153 -15.89 -1.80 -7.27
CA PHE A 153 -17.18 -1.61 -7.94
C PHE A 153 -17.28 -0.28 -8.69
N PHE A 154 -16.69 0.78 -8.15
CA PHE A 154 -16.68 2.09 -8.79
C PHE A 154 -15.86 2.10 -10.07
N LEU A 155 -14.65 1.52 -10.04
CA LEU A 155 -13.81 1.39 -11.23
C LEU A 155 -14.43 0.44 -12.27
N ALA A 156 -15.15 -0.59 -11.84
CA ALA A 156 -15.89 -1.49 -12.72
C ALA A 156 -17.17 -0.88 -13.33
N GLY A 157 -17.47 0.39 -13.05
CA GLY A 157 -18.68 1.06 -13.57
C GLY A 157 -19.98 0.50 -12.99
N LYS A 158 -19.94 -0.04 -11.76
CA LYS A 158 -21.09 -0.59 -11.04
C LYS A 158 -21.46 0.30 -9.84
N PRO A 159 -22.03 1.50 -10.06
CA PRO A 159 -22.28 2.48 -8.99
C PRO A 159 -23.24 1.96 -7.92
N PHE A 160 -24.20 1.10 -8.29
CA PHE A 160 -25.12 0.49 -7.32
C PHE A 160 -24.38 -0.40 -6.31
N PHE A 161 -23.46 -1.26 -6.76
CA PHE A 161 -22.67 -2.09 -5.86
C PHE A 161 -21.67 -1.29 -5.04
N ALA A 162 -21.11 -0.21 -5.62
CA ALA A 162 -20.26 0.72 -4.88
C ALA A 162 -21.05 1.42 -3.75
N PHE A 163 -22.28 1.88 -4.02
CA PHE A 163 -23.14 2.44 -2.97
C PHE A 163 -23.45 1.40 -1.88
N LEU A 164 -23.82 0.17 -2.28
CA LEU A 164 -24.10 -0.90 -1.33
C LEU A 164 -22.90 -1.25 -0.44
N SER A 165 -21.67 -1.19 -0.94
CA SER A 165 -20.49 -1.47 -0.12
C SER A 165 -20.31 -0.44 1.01
N LEU A 166 -20.56 0.85 0.74
CA LEU A 166 -20.55 1.87 1.79
C LEU A 166 -21.71 1.69 2.77
N PHE A 167 -22.90 1.38 2.25
CA PHE A 167 -24.08 1.16 3.08
C PHE A 167 -23.89 -0.01 4.04
N PHE A 168 -23.38 -1.16 3.55
CA PHE A 168 -23.08 -2.30 4.40
C PHE A 168 -21.93 -2.04 5.37
N GLY A 169 -20.89 -1.32 4.95
CA GLY A 169 -19.82 -0.87 5.86
C GLY A 169 -20.36 -0.03 7.02
N PHE A 170 -21.28 0.88 6.73
CA PHE A 170 -21.95 1.71 7.74
C PHE A 170 -22.85 0.89 8.67
N LEU A 171 -23.70 0.01 8.14
CA LEU A 171 -24.55 -0.89 8.94
C LEU A 171 -23.72 -1.79 9.86
N PHE A 172 -22.58 -2.28 9.38
CA PHE A 172 -21.68 -3.11 10.17
C PHE A 172 -21.13 -2.35 11.39
N ARG A 173 -20.68 -1.10 11.21
CA ARG A 173 -20.21 -0.24 12.30
C ARG A 173 -21.29 0.03 13.35
N LEU A 174 -22.52 0.28 12.91
CA LEU A 174 -23.66 0.44 13.83
C LEU A 174 -23.88 -0.81 14.68
N TRP A 175 -23.78 -1.99 14.06
CA TRP A 175 -24.01 -3.26 14.75
C TRP A 175 -22.89 -3.62 15.75
N LYS A 176 -21.62 -3.44 15.36
CA LYS A 176 -20.46 -3.90 16.14
C LYS A 176 -19.88 -2.85 17.07
N VAL A 177 -19.63 -1.64 16.60
CA VAL A 177 -18.87 -0.63 17.35
C VAL A 177 -19.77 0.09 18.36
N LYS A 178 -21.06 0.26 18.06
CA LYS A 178 -22.13 0.80 18.94
C LYS A 178 -21.86 2.19 19.57
N LYS A 179 -20.71 2.82 19.28
CA LYS A 179 -20.32 4.17 19.69
C LYS A 179 -19.96 4.98 18.46
N PHE A 180 -20.78 5.97 18.14
CA PHE A 180 -20.53 6.87 17.03
C PHE A 180 -19.21 7.63 17.24
N ASP A 181 -18.38 7.61 16.20
CA ASP A 181 -17.12 8.33 16.12
C ASP A 181 -17.10 9.12 14.81
N HIS A 182 -16.63 10.37 14.82
CA HIS A 182 -16.51 11.20 13.62
C HIS A 182 -15.55 10.58 12.59
N VAL A 183 -14.64 9.70 13.03
CA VAL A 183 -13.75 8.93 12.15
C VAL A 183 -14.54 8.03 11.18
N TRP A 184 -15.79 7.66 11.52
CA TRP A 184 -16.63 6.81 10.66
C TRP A 184 -16.92 7.43 9.30
N TRP A 185 -16.99 8.75 9.20
CA TRP A 185 -17.26 9.41 7.93
C TRP A 185 -16.01 9.57 7.08
N ILE A 186 -14.83 9.58 7.70
CA ILE A 186 -13.56 9.77 7.00
C ILE A 186 -13.29 8.60 6.04
N SER A 187 -13.57 7.36 6.44
CA SER A 187 -13.32 6.18 5.58
C SER A 187 -14.17 6.17 4.29
N PRO A 188 -15.50 6.31 4.34
CA PRO A 188 -16.34 6.40 3.13
C PRO A 188 -15.97 7.58 2.24
N VAL A 189 -15.74 8.76 2.84
CA VAL A 189 -15.36 9.97 2.09
C VAL A 189 -14.03 9.77 1.37
N PHE A 190 -13.05 9.18 2.05
CA PHE A 190 -11.77 8.84 1.44
C PHE A 190 -11.94 7.81 0.32
N ALA A 191 -12.77 6.78 0.49
CA ALA A 191 -13.06 5.80 -0.56
C ALA A 191 -13.56 6.49 -1.84
N ILE A 192 -14.59 7.34 -1.70
CA ILE A 192 -15.20 8.07 -2.81
C ILE A 192 -14.18 8.98 -3.48
N PHE A 193 -13.54 9.85 -2.71
CA PHE A 193 -12.62 10.85 -3.23
C PHE A 193 -11.41 10.21 -3.91
N PHE A 194 -10.80 9.22 -3.25
CA PHE A 194 -9.66 8.49 -3.80
C PHE A 194 -10.03 7.75 -5.08
N SER A 195 -11.15 7.01 -5.09
CA SER A 195 -11.59 6.27 -6.29
C SER A 195 -11.93 7.18 -7.47
N ILE A 196 -12.49 8.37 -7.24
CA ILE A 196 -12.74 9.37 -8.30
C ILE A 196 -11.42 9.83 -8.91
N ILE A 197 -10.46 10.26 -8.08
CA ILE A 197 -9.14 10.69 -8.54
C ILE A 197 -8.46 9.56 -9.31
N TRP A 198 -8.46 8.36 -8.72
CA TRP A 198 -7.77 7.21 -9.30
C TRP A 198 -8.36 6.79 -10.65
N LYS A 199 -9.70 6.86 -10.78
CA LYS A 199 -10.37 6.57 -12.05
C LYS A 199 -9.86 7.46 -13.18
N GLY A 200 -9.63 8.75 -12.93
CA GLY A 200 -9.07 9.68 -13.93
C GLY A 200 -7.56 9.50 -14.20
N ILE A 201 -6.85 8.70 -13.40
CA ILE A 201 -5.45 8.32 -13.65
C ILE A 201 -5.40 7.04 -14.49
N VAL A 202 -6.33 6.12 -14.26
CA VAL A 202 -6.39 4.80 -14.92
C VAL A 202 -7.08 4.86 -16.29
N PHE A 203 -8.16 5.64 -16.42
CA PHE A 203 -8.99 5.78 -17.62
C PHE A 203 -8.95 7.21 -18.15
#